data_AF-A0A7J2ZCQ1-F1
#
_entry.id   AF-A0A7J2ZCQ1-F1
#
_cell.length_a   1.000
_cell.length_b   1.000
_cell.length_c   1.000
_cell.angle_alpha   90.00
_cell.angle_beta   90.00
_cell.angle_gamma   90.00
#
_symmetry.space_group_name_H-M   'P 1'
#
loop_
_entity.id
_entity.type
_entity.pdbx_description
1 polymer ?
#
loop_
_entity_poly.entity_id
_entity_poly.type
_entity_poly.pdbx_seq_one_letter_code
_entity_poly.pdbx_strand_id
1 'polypeptide(L)'
;MTAEEAKITVSVKYGGVEQTFSGSLEEVWAALNKFFSELIPAFQIAKALVLSVDMQKLVEDCKGLVGFADNMPHLLVPKEKLTDNETLALNLLAAH
;
A
#
# COMPACT_ATOMS: atom_id res chain seq x y z
N MET A 1 43.21 -11.51 -28.00
CA MET A 1 41.92 -12.23 -27.93
C MET A 1 41.14 -11.56 -26.81
N THR A 2 40.25 -10.66 -27.15
CA THR A 2 39.48 -9.81 -26.22
C THR A 2 38.48 -10.71 -25.49
N ALA A 3 38.60 -10.80 -24.16
CA ALA A 3 37.68 -11.54 -23.33
C ALA A 3 36.28 -10.94 -23.49
N GLU A 4 35.32 -11.72 -23.97
CA GLU A 4 33.90 -11.37 -23.86
C GLU A 4 33.58 -11.20 -22.38
N GLU A 5 33.43 -9.96 -21.93
CA GLU A 5 32.89 -9.66 -20.60
C GLU A 5 31.53 -10.34 -20.49
N ALA A 6 31.46 -11.40 -19.69
CA ALA A 6 30.24 -12.17 -19.48
C ALA A 6 29.17 -11.25 -18.86
N LYS A 7 28.30 -10.71 -19.72
CA LYS A 7 27.19 -9.84 -19.30
C LYS A 7 26.17 -10.67 -18.56
N ILE A 8 26.00 -10.37 -17.28
CA ILE A 8 25.00 -11.00 -16.43
C ILE A 8 23.73 -10.18 -16.51
N THR A 9 22.60 -10.85 -16.69
CA THR A 9 21.27 -10.23 -16.69
C THR A 9 20.45 -10.85 -15.57
N VAL A 10 19.86 -10.01 -14.71
CA VAL A 10 19.01 -10.44 -13.59
C VAL A 10 17.72 -9.65 -13.64
N SER A 11 16.59 -10.36 -13.64
CA SER A 11 15.26 -9.76 -13.48
C SER A 11 14.72 -10.08 -12.09
N VAL A 12 14.33 -9.05 -11.35
CA VAL A 12 13.74 -9.14 -10.02
C VAL A 12 12.29 -8.69 -10.08
N LYS A 13 11.39 -9.52 -9.57
CA LYS A 13 9.97 -9.17 -9.38
C LYS A 13 9.67 -9.09 -7.89
N TYR A 14 9.17 -7.94 -7.43
CA TYR A 14 8.75 -7.75 -6.04
C TYR A 14 7.56 -6.82 -5.96
N GLY A 15 6.47 -7.27 -5.31
CA GLY A 15 5.32 -6.42 -4.99
C GLY A 15 4.61 -5.77 -6.19
N GLY A 16 4.70 -6.35 -7.39
CA GLY A 16 4.13 -5.79 -8.62
C GLY A 16 5.11 -4.95 -9.46
N VAL A 17 6.34 -4.76 -9.00
CA VAL A 17 7.41 -4.10 -9.75
C VAL A 17 8.33 -5.16 -10.35
N GLU A 18 8.63 -5.02 -11.64
CA GLU A 18 9.60 -5.83 -12.38
C GLU A 18 10.76 -4.94 -12.82
N GLN A 19 11.97 -5.29 -12.40
CA GLN A 19 13.19 -4.57 -12.76
C GLN A 19 14.22 -5.54 -13.34
N THR A 20 14.91 -5.10 -14.39
CA THR A 20 15.92 -5.89 -15.09
C THR A 20 17.24 -5.14 -15.06
N PHE A 21 18.27 -5.80 -14.51
CA PHE A 21 19.64 -5.30 -14.46
C PHE A 21 20.49 -6.11 -15.44
N SER A 22 21.31 -5.43 -16.26
CA SER A 22 22.25 -6.08 -17.18
C SER A 22 23.60 -5.38 -17.13
N GLY A 23 24.68 -6.12 -16.90
CA GLY A 23 26.03 -5.54 -16.78
C GLY A 23 27.07 -6.57 -16.37
N SER A 24 28.21 -6.10 -15.86
CA SER A 24 29.21 -6.96 -15.22
C SER A 24 28.69 -7.55 -13.90
N LEU A 25 29.33 -8.62 -13.40
CA LEU A 25 28.96 -9.25 -12.12
C LEU A 25 28.93 -8.24 -10.96
N GLU A 26 29.93 -7.37 -10.89
CA GLU A 26 30.08 -6.38 -9.82
C GLU A 26 29.00 -5.29 -9.89
N GLU A 27 28.68 -4.81 -11.10
CA GLU A 27 27.63 -3.82 -11.32
C GLU A 27 26.24 -4.38 -10.99
N VAL A 28 25.94 -5.59 -11.45
CA VAL A 28 24.65 -6.24 -11.19
C VAL A 28 24.50 -6.56 -9.71
N TRP A 29 25.56 -7.01 -9.04
CA TRP A 29 25.54 -7.27 -7.61
C TRP A 29 25.35 -6.00 -6.79
N ALA A 30 26.05 -4.92 -7.12
CA ALA A 30 25.88 -3.62 -6.47
C ALA A 30 24.46 -3.08 -6.66
N ALA A 31 23.91 -3.18 -7.88
CA ALA A 31 22.54 -2.76 -8.20
C ALA A 31 21.49 -3.58 -7.45
N LEU A 32 21.67 -4.90 -7.36
CA LEU A 32 20.79 -5.79 -6.58
C LEU A 32 20.84 -5.44 -5.09
N ASN A 33 22.03 -5.28 -4.53
CA ASN A 33 22.16 -4.98 -3.10
C ASN A 33 21.49 -3.65 -2.75
N LYS A 34 21.65 -2.63 -3.61
CA LYS A 34 20.97 -1.34 -3.49
C LYS A 34 19.45 -1.48 -3.63
N PHE A 35 18.98 -2.31 -4.57
CA PHE A 35 17.55 -2.59 -4.73
C PHE A 35 16.94 -3.18 -3.46
N PHE A 36 17.63 -4.13 -2.81
CA PHE A 36 17.16 -4.72 -1.56
C PHE A 36 17.27 -3.78 -0.36
N SER A 37 18.34 -2.98 -0.26
CA SER A 37 18.58 -2.11 0.90
C SER A 37 17.78 -0.81 0.89
N GLU A 38 17.51 -0.24 -0.29
CA GLU A 38 16.84 1.07 -0.40
C GLU A 38 15.43 0.95 -0.96
N LEU A 39 15.26 0.24 -2.09
CA LEU A 39 13.99 0.23 -2.80
C LEU A 39 12.92 -0.58 -2.07
N ILE A 40 13.24 -1.79 -1.58
CA ILE A 40 12.25 -2.61 -0.84
C ILE A 40 11.72 -1.90 0.41
N PRO A 41 12.56 -1.35 1.32
CA PRO A 41 12.07 -0.59 2.46
C PRO A 41 11.24 0.64 2.05
N ALA A 42 11.65 1.37 1.02
CA ALA A 42 10.89 2.51 0.51
C ALA A 42 9.50 2.08 -0.01
N PHE A 43 9.41 0.95 -0.73
CA PHE A 43 8.13 0.39 -1.17
C PHE A 43 7.25 -0.08 0.00
N GLN A 44 7.84 -0.66 1.05
CA GLN A 44 7.09 -1.05 2.25
C GLN A 44 6.52 0.16 2.98
N ILE A 45 7.30 1.25 3.10
CA ILE A 45 6.84 2.50 3.69
C ILE A 45 5.74 3.12 2.82
N ALA A 46 5.94 3.21 1.50
CA ALA A 46 4.92 3.71 0.59
C ALA A 46 3.63 2.88 0.68
N LYS A 47 3.73 1.55 0.73
CA LYS A 47 2.57 0.65 0.90
C LYS A 47 1.87 0.84 2.26
N ALA A 48 2.62 1.12 3.33
CA ALA A 48 2.06 1.43 4.64
C ALA A 48 1.40 2.82 4.69
N LEU A 49 1.87 3.77 3.87
CA LEU A 49 1.28 5.11 3.71
C LEU A 49 0.05 5.09 2.79
N VAL A 50 0.00 4.17 1.82
CA VAL A 50 -1.18 3.94 1.00
C VAL A 50 -2.27 3.39 1.92
N LEU A 51 -3.29 4.22 2.12
CA LEU A 51 -4.46 3.87 2.91
C LEU A 51 -5.19 2.70 2.24
N SER A 52 -4.85 1.48 2.63
CA SER A 52 -5.56 0.27 2.23
C SER A 52 -6.72 0.09 3.20
N VAL A 53 -7.85 0.71 2.87
CA VAL A 53 -9.08 0.59 3.66
C VAL A 53 -9.66 -0.80 3.43
N ASP A 54 -9.77 -1.59 4.50
CA ASP A 54 -10.57 -2.80 4.50
C ASP A 54 -12.04 -2.40 4.63
N MET A 55 -12.78 -2.48 3.52
CA MET A 55 -14.18 -2.08 3.45
C MET A 55 -15.06 -2.87 4.42
N GLN A 56 -14.78 -4.16 4.62
CA GLN A 56 -15.57 -5.02 5.49
C GLN A 56 -15.41 -4.57 6.95
N LYS A 57 -14.16 -4.30 7.35
CA LYS A 57 -13.86 -3.77 8.68
C LYS A 57 -14.43 -2.36 8.86
N LEU A 58 -14.32 -1.49 7.85
CA LEU A 58 -14.84 -0.13 7.93
C LEU A 58 -16.36 -0.09 8.12
N VAL A 59 -17.10 -0.96 7.42
CA VAL A 59 -18.55 -1.10 7.60
C VAL A 59 -18.89 -1.63 8.99
N GLU A 60 -18.09 -2.56 9.52
CA GLU A 60 -18.24 -3.08 10.87
C GLU A 60 -17.99 -2.00 11.93
N ASP A 61 -16.95 -1.17 11.75
CA ASP A 61 -16.64 -0.02 12.62
C ASP A 61 -17.75 1.06 12.57
N CYS A 62 -18.49 1.14 11.45
CA CYS A 62 -19.64 2.06 11.32
C CYS A 62 -20.95 1.50 11.90
N LYS A 63 -20.96 0.23 12.36
CA LYS A 63 -22.17 -0.42 12.86
C LYS A 63 -22.68 0.29 14.12
N GLY A 64 -23.96 0.62 14.12
CA GLY A 64 -24.58 1.35 15.24
C GLY A 64 -24.33 2.86 15.20
N LEU A 65 -23.47 3.36 14.31
CA LEU A 65 -23.35 4.78 13.99
C LEU A 65 -24.34 5.18 12.91
N VAL A 66 -24.48 4.34 11.87
CA VAL A 66 -25.39 4.57 10.74
C VAL A 66 -26.50 3.51 10.75
N GLY A 67 -27.74 3.96 10.62
CA GLY A 67 -28.90 3.11 10.39
C GLY A 67 -29.56 3.48 9.07
N PHE A 68 -30.29 2.54 8.48
CA PHE A 68 -31.05 2.78 7.26
C PHE A 68 -32.55 2.77 7.58
N ALA A 69 -33.25 3.84 7.21
CA ALA A 69 -34.70 3.94 7.25
C ALA A 69 -35.19 4.34 5.85
N ASP A 70 -36.16 3.61 5.30
CA ASP A 70 -36.68 3.85 3.95
C ASP A 70 -35.58 3.98 2.86
N ASN A 71 -34.55 3.14 2.94
CA ASN A 71 -33.35 3.16 2.09
C ASN A 71 -32.49 4.45 2.19
N MET A 72 -32.73 5.32 3.16
CA MET A 72 -31.88 6.48 3.44
C MET A 72 -30.98 6.22 4.66
N PRO A 73 -29.68 6.54 4.58
CA PRO A 73 -28.80 6.46 5.73
C PRO A 73 -29.06 7.61 6.71
N HIS A 74 -29.13 7.27 7.98
CA HIS A 74 -29.28 8.21 9.09
C HIS A 74 -28.21 7.96 10.14
N LEU A 75 -27.64 9.04 10.66
CA LEU A 75 -26.73 8.96 11.79
C LEU A 75 -27.54 8.73 13.07
N LEU A 76 -27.25 7.63 13.77
CA LEU A 76 -27.93 7.22 15.00
C LEU A 76 -27.35 7.89 16.24
N VAL A 77 -26.15 8.44 16.14
CA VAL A 77 -25.42 9.11 17.21
C VAL A 77 -25.29 10.61 16.89
N PRO A 78 -25.54 11.54 17.83
CA PRO A 78 -25.27 12.96 17.61
C PRO A 78 -23.80 13.20 17.26
N LYS A 79 -23.52 14.14 16.35
CA LYS A 79 -22.15 14.41 15.86
C LYS A 79 -21.19 14.80 16.98
N GLU A 80 -21.69 15.48 18.01
CA GLU A 80 -20.92 15.95 19.16
C GLU A 80 -20.49 14.83 20.10
N LYS A 81 -21.08 13.63 19.93
CA LYS A 81 -20.78 12.43 20.73
C LYS A 81 -19.91 11.42 19.99
N LEU A 82 -19.60 11.68 18.71
CA LEU A 82 -18.69 10.83 17.96
C LEU A 82 -17.28 11.00 18.50
N THR A 83 -16.60 9.89 18.69
CA THR A 83 -15.15 9.86 18.92
C THR A 83 -14.42 10.22 17.63
N ASP A 84 -13.13 10.58 17.76
CA ASP A 84 -12.28 10.87 16.60
C ASP A 84 -12.20 9.67 15.64
N ASN A 85 -12.16 8.45 16.17
CA ASN A 85 -12.12 7.22 15.38
C ASN A 85 -13.42 6.97 14.61
N GLU A 86 -14.58 7.16 15.25
CA GLU A 86 -15.88 7.03 14.60
C GLU A 86 -16.09 8.11 13.52
N THR A 87 -15.62 9.32 13.80
CA THR A 87 -15.62 10.43 12.82
C THR A 87 -14.73 10.11 11.63
N LEU A 88 -13.52 9.57 11.88
CA LEU A 88 -12.62 9.14 10.82
C LEU A 88 -13.23 8.02 9.98
N ALA A 89 -13.84 7.01 10.61
CA ALA A 89 -14.51 5.92 9.91
C ALA A 89 -15.64 6.42 9.00
N LEU A 90 -16.49 7.32 9.49
CA LEU A 90 -17.56 7.93 8.68
C LEU A 90 -17.01 8.76 7.51
N ASN A 91 -15.92 9.50 7.71
CA ASN A 91 -15.27 10.24 6.64
C ASN A 91 -14.65 9.32 5.58
N LEU A 92 -14.04 8.22 6.00
CA LEU A 92 -13.51 7.20 5.09
C LEU A 92 -14.63 6.53 4.30
N LEU A 93 -15.75 6.25 4.96
CA LEU A 93 -16.94 5.65 4.33
C LEU A 93 -17.58 6.60 3.31
N ALA A 94 -17.58 7.91 3.56
CA ALA A 94 -18.12 8.90 2.62
C ALA A 94 -17.18 9.20 1.44
N ALA A 95 -15.89 8.90 1.57
CA ALA A 95 -14.88 9.15 0.54
C ALA A 95 -14.77 8.02 -0.50
N HIS A 96 -15.48 6.90 -0.30
CA HIS A 96 -15.53 5.74 -1.20
C HIS A 96 -16.97 5.43 -1.60
#